data_AF-A0A4Z0EUR6-F1
#
_entry.id   AF-A0A4Z0EUR6-F1
#
_cell.length_a   1.000
_cell.length_b   1.000
_cell.length_c   1.000
_cell.angle_alpha   90.00
_cell.angle_beta   90.00
_cell.angle_gamma   90.00
#
_symmetry.space_group_name_H-M   'P 1'
#
loop_
_entity.id
_entity.type
_entity.pdbx_description
1 polymer ?
#
loop_
_entity_poly.entity_id
_entity_poly.type
_entity_poly.pdbx_seq_one_letter_code
_entity_poly.pdbx_strand_id
1 'polypeptide(L)'
;MSEPLDSASAAWVTCPQCATRLPSQNPGSSQYFGCHQCRAFFWADPLQPTRPGQRLDGFKRPLVPGPSLPLGVVGTLGGYRCRLTGYQVRGEKDDRLAEWREYQLRPAEPLPGAEPFDLPLQLAEYQGHWLLIRRAPRFPGVRSGKPFHNKSWRDATTGRNYQLWHRYQPVVRDALGEFDWNILEDERMSTQEFTAPPYLLVSEQRPGTRPAWYLAEHLEPTEVAAAFYLNVSDLPAREGVGAAQPAPVPGWEYITQLSIVVMSALVLLQTLLVLLRPVVDESQNLLIAEPGPEATSQMLVSRSFNVQGPAALAVTLEAPDITNHWVELTASLVNEQTGRGYEFTRSLEYYEGVEDGESWREGDRTAEVVLSAVPSGRYHFNFYPTVDKGTGIAHFTWRTEVNTVLWSNFWLVLGLLGLVPAVVGWRHRNFERERWEGSNFSPYDS
;
A
#
# COMPACT_ATOMS: atom_id res chain seq x y z
N MET A 1 -59.02 18.93 7.33
CA MET A 1 -59.48 18.86 5.93
C MET A 1 -58.24 18.83 5.07
N SER A 2 -57.83 17.62 4.72
CA SER A 2 -56.63 17.30 3.94
C SER A 2 -56.94 17.49 2.46
N GLU A 3 -56.24 18.42 1.81
CA GLU A 3 -56.21 18.48 0.35
C GLU A 3 -55.61 17.18 -0.19
N PRO A 4 -56.20 16.57 -1.23
CA PRO A 4 -55.60 15.43 -1.89
C PRO A 4 -54.42 15.93 -2.72
N LEU A 5 -53.23 15.37 -2.46
CA LEU A 5 -52.12 15.41 -3.41
C LEU A 5 -52.60 14.85 -4.74
N ASP A 6 -52.64 15.69 -5.78
CA ASP A 6 -52.89 15.28 -7.16
C ASP A 6 -51.92 14.16 -7.53
N SER A 7 -52.46 12.94 -7.60
CA SER A 7 -51.76 11.77 -8.11
C SER A 7 -51.59 11.95 -9.62
N ALA A 8 -50.44 12.43 -10.06
CA ALA A 8 -50.01 12.26 -11.44
C ALA A 8 -50.11 10.75 -11.75
N SER A 9 -51.04 10.34 -12.62
CA SER A 9 -51.20 8.93 -12.96
C SER A 9 -49.89 8.44 -13.56
N ALA A 10 -49.21 7.51 -12.88
CA ALA A 10 -47.99 6.92 -13.40
C ALA A 10 -48.29 6.34 -14.79
N ALA A 11 -47.61 6.85 -15.82
CA ALA A 11 -47.68 6.26 -17.15
C ALA A 11 -47.23 4.80 -17.05
N TRP A 12 -47.72 3.94 -17.94
CA TRP A 12 -47.40 2.53 -17.90
C TRP A 12 -47.30 1.97 -19.32
N VAL A 13 -46.46 0.95 -19.47
CA VAL A 13 -46.30 0.21 -20.72
C VAL A 13 -46.62 -1.26 -20.48
N THR A 14 -47.08 -1.94 -21.52
CA THR A 14 -47.41 -3.37 -21.46
C THR A 14 -46.31 -4.17 -22.12
N CYS A 15 -45.75 -5.16 -21.40
CA CYS A 15 -44.76 -6.07 -21.97
C CYS A 15 -45.38 -6.88 -23.12
N PRO A 16 -44.80 -6.86 -24.33
CA PRO A 16 -45.36 -7.54 -25.50
C PRO A 16 -45.26 -9.07 -25.42
N GLN A 17 -44.49 -9.62 -24.46
CA GLN A 17 -44.29 -11.05 -24.30
C GLN A 17 -45.21 -11.69 -23.25
N CYS A 18 -45.39 -11.05 -22.09
CA CYS A 18 -46.14 -11.63 -20.96
C CYS A 18 -47.31 -10.77 -20.47
N ALA A 19 -47.61 -9.67 -21.17
CA ALA A 19 -48.66 -8.71 -20.82
C ALA A 19 -48.56 -8.05 -19.42
N THR A 20 -47.43 -8.23 -18.72
CA THR A 20 -47.17 -7.53 -17.45
C THR A 20 -47.12 -6.02 -17.70
N ARG A 21 -47.77 -5.24 -16.83
CA ARG A 21 -47.72 -3.78 -16.84
C ARG A 21 -46.49 -3.30 -16.09
N LEU A 22 -45.70 -2.43 -16.72
CA LEU A 22 -44.56 -1.78 -16.10
C LEU A 22 -44.86 -0.30 -15.91
N PRO A 23 -44.61 0.29 -14.72
CA PRO A 23 -44.69 1.72 -14.56
C PRO A 23 -43.56 2.39 -15.35
N SER A 24 -43.86 3.53 -15.97
CA SER A 24 -42.86 4.45 -16.49
C SER A 24 -42.81 5.69 -15.62
N GLN A 25 -41.65 5.92 -14.99
CA GLN A 25 -41.43 7.04 -14.08
C GLN A 25 -41.00 8.29 -14.85
N ASN A 26 -40.40 8.11 -16.03
CA ASN A 26 -40.05 9.20 -16.93
C ASN A 26 -40.61 8.97 -18.35
N PRO A 27 -41.93 9.14 -18.56
CA PRO A 27 -42.58 8.84 -19.83
C PRO A 27 -42.16 9.72 -21.00
N GLY A 28 -41.58 10.91 -20.74
CA GLY A 28 -41.12 11.82 -21.78
C GLY A 28 -39.80 11.43 -22.45
N SER A 29 -38.98 10.60 -21.78
CA SER A 29 -37.68 10.17 -22.31
C SER A 29 -37.52 8.64 -22.39
N SER A 30 -38.21 7.88 -21.55
CA SER A 30 -38.08 6.42 -21.50
C SER A 30 -38.75 5.77 -22.69
N GLN A 31 -38.01 4.96 -23.44
CA GLN A 31 -38.51 4.27 -24.64
C GLN A 31 -38.21 2.76 -24.63
N TYR A 32 -37.32 2.31 -23.74
CA TYR A 32 -36.85 0.94 -23.68
C TYR A 32 -37.04 0.38 -22.28
N PHE A 33 -37.51 -0.86 -22.20
CA PHE A 33 -37.98 -1.46 -20.95
C PHE A 33 -37.51 -2.91 -20.82
N GLY A 34 -37.02 -3.23 -19.62
CA GLY A 34 -36.72 -4.60 -19.19
C GLY A 34 -37.83 -5.13 -18.27
N CYS A 35 -38.51 -6.20 -18.69
CA CYS A 35 -39.62 -6.79 -17.94
C CYS A 35 -39.15 -7.52 -16.68
N HIS A 36 -39.57 -7.08 -15.48
CA HIS A 36 -39.25 -7.78 -14.23
C HIS A 36 -39.81 -9.21 -14.15
N GLN A 37 -40.94 -9.48 -14.82
CA GLN A 37 -41.61 -10.78 -14.78
C GLN A 37 -40.99 -11.81 -15.73
N CYS A 38 -40.83 -11.46 -17.02
CA CYS A 38 -40.39 -12.41 -18.04
C CYS A 38 -39.00 -12.10 -18.63
N ARG A 39 -38.32 -11.06 -18.12
CA ARG A 39 -36.99 -10.61 -18.56
C ARG A 39 -36.89 -10.19 -20.03
N ALA A 40 -38.01 -10.02 -20.73
CA ALA A 40 -37.99 -9.50 -22.10
C ALA A 40 -37.53 -8.04 -22.13
N PHE A 41 -36.63 -7.71 -23.05
CA PHE A 41 -36.33 -6.33 -23.43
C PHE A 41 -37.21 -5.89 -24.59
N PHE A 42 -37.75 -4.68 -24.53
CA PHE A 42 -38.63 -4.19 -25.57
C PHE A 42 -38.63 -2.67 -25.65
N TRP A 43 -38.93 -2.17 -26.84
CA TRP A 43 -39.28 -0.78 -27.07
C TRP A 43 -40.78 -0.56 -26.82
N ALA A 44 -41.16 0.54 -26.18
CA ALA A 44 -42.54 0.99 -26.05
C ALA A 44 -42.60 2.51 -25.92
N ASP A 45 -43.75 3.11 -26.26
CA ASP A 45 -43.99 4.55 -26.10
C ASP A 45 -44.96 4.77 -24.91
N PRO A 46 -44.48 5.25 -23.75
CA PRO A 46 -45.32 5.51 -22.59
C PRO A 46 -46.41 6.56 -22.81
N LEU A 47 -46.21 7.46 -23.78
CA LEU A 47 -47.20 8.48 -24.16
C LEU A 47 -48.30 7.90 -25.05
N GLN A 48 -48.10 6.69 -25.59
CA GLN A 48 -49.05 5.95 -26.41
C GLN A 48 -49.24 4.52 -25.87
N PRO A 49 -49.80 4.33 -24.66
CA PRO A 49 -49.85 3.04 -23.97
C PRO A 49 -50.68 1.96 -24.69
N THR A 50 -51.53 2.36 -25.64
CA THR A 50 -52.30 1.45 -26.49
C THR A 50 -51.51 0.90 -27.68
N ARG A 51 -50.39 1.53 -28.05
CA ARG A 51 -49.50 1.04 -29.10
C ARG A 51 -48.76 -0.20 -28.58
N PRO A 52 -48.79 -1.33 -29.31
CA PRO A 52 -48.07 -2.52 -28.87
C PRO A 52 -46.56 -2.25 -28.86
N GLY A 53 -45.91 -2.66 -27.77
CA GLY A 53 -44.45 -2.62 -27.66
C GLY A 53 -43.79 -3.59 -28.65
N GLN A 54 -42.55 -3.31 -29.02
CA GLN A 54 -41.74 -4.14 -29.91
C GLN A 54 -40.66 -4.86 -29.10
N ARG A 55 -40.74 -6.18 -29.01
CA ARG A 55 -39.68 -6.99 -28.39
C ARG A 55 -38.37 -6.83 -29.16
N LEU A 56 -37.27 -6.75 -28.41
CA LEU A 56 -35.91 -6.71 -28.92
C LEU A 56 -35.21 -7.99 -28.49
N ASP A 57 -34.55 -8.65 -29.44
CA ASP A 57 -33.74 -9.84 -29.14
C ASP A 57 -32.33 -9.42 -28.76
N GLY A 58 -31.88 -9.82 -27.57
CA GLY A 58 -30.54 -9.47 -27.07
C GLY A 58 -30.04 -10.37 -25.96
N PHE A 59 -30.90 -10.71 -24.98
CA PHE A 59 -30.46 -11.51 -23.83
C PHE A 59 -30.35 -12.99 -24.20
N LYS A 60 -29.13 -13.53 -24.14
CA LYS A 60 -28.86 -14.96 -24.37
C LYS A 60 -29.13 -15.83 -23.14
N ARG A 61 -29.17 -15.22 -21.94
CA ARG A 61 -29.40 -15.92 -20.66
C ARG A 61 -29.97 -14.94 -19.62
N PRO A 62 -31.12 -15.21 -18.99
CA PRO A 62 -31.56 -14.42 -17.83
C PRO A 62 -30.64 -14.69 -16.64
N LEU A 63 -30.25 -13.64 -15.92
CA LEU A 63 -29.37 -13.75 -14.75
C LEU A 63 -30.17 -13.60 -13.44
N VAL A 64 -29.80 -14.41 -12.46
CA VAL A 64 -30.34 -14.41 -11.08
C VAL A 64 -29.11 -14.51 -10.16
N PRO A 65 -29.02 -13.73 -9.06
CA PRO A 65 -30.05 -12.86 -8.46
C PRO A 65 -30.28 -11.54 -9.21
N GLY A 66 -31.41 -10.88 -8.91
CA GLY A 66 -31.75 -9.56 -9.43
C GLY A 66 -30.91 -8.43 -8.80
N PRO A 67 -31.32 -7.15 -8.95
CA PRO A 67 -30.53 -6.02 -8.49
C PRO A 67 -30.37 -5.99 -6.97
N SER A 68 -29.17 -5.62 -6.49
CA SER A 68 -28.91 -5.39 -5.06
C SER A 68 -29.63 -4.14 -4.54
N LEU A 69 -29.89 -3.18 -5.43
CA LEU A 69 -30.70 -1.99 -5.14
C LEU A 69 -32.10 -2.13 -5.77
N PRO A 70 -33.19 -2.08 -5.00
CA PRO A 70 -34.54 -2.25 -5.55
C PRO A 70 -34.89 -1.19 -6.61
N LEU A 71 -35.48 -1.61 -7.74
CA LEU A 71 -36.03 -0.67 -8.73
C LEU A 71 -37.08 0.25 -8.08
N GLY A 72 -37.05 1.52 -8.44
CA GLY A 72 -37.96 2.55 -7.95
C GLY A 72 -37.56 3.17 -6.60
N VAL A 73 -36.53 2.63 -5.92
CA VAL A 73 -36.02 3.24 -4.68
C VAL A 73 -35.54 4.67 -4.95
N VAL A 74 -35.78 5.57 -4.01
CA VAL A 74 -35.34 6.96 -4.05
C VAL A 74 -34.24 7.16 -3.02
N GLY A 75 -33.14 7.76 -3.44
CA GLY A 75 -32.01 8.09 -2.59
C GLY A 75 -31.42 9.46 -2.93
N THR A 76 -30.40 9.85 -2.17
CA THR A 76 -29.66 11.10 -2.39
C THR A 76 -28.22 10.78 -2.75
N LEU A 77 -27.82 11.07 -3.99
CA LEU A 77 -26.48 10.78 -4.53
C LEU A 77 -26.00 11.91 -5.42
N GLY A 78 -24.70 12.23 -5.34
CA GLY A 78 -24.11 13.32 -6.14
C GLY A 78 -24.75 14.69 -5.89
N GLY A 79 -25.41 14.90 -4.75
CA GLY A 79 -26.17 16.12 -4.44
C GLY A 79 -27.61 16.14 -4.99
N TYR A 80 -28.04 15.09 -5.68
CA TYR A 80 -29.37 14.99 -6.27
C TYR A 80 -30.23 13.94 -5.57
N ARG A 81 -31.53 14.24 -5.43
CA ARG A 81 -32.52 13.23 -5.04
C ARG A 81 -32.93 12.47 -6.28
N CYS A 82 -32.50 11.22 -6.38
CA CYS A 82 -32.66 10.40 -7.57
C CYS A 82 -33.46 9.14 -7.30
N ARG A 83 -34.24 8.71 -8.29
CA ARG A 83 -34.92 7.43 -8.34
C ARG A 83 -34.12 6.47 -9.21
N LEU A 84 -34.00 5.24 -8.75
CA LEU A 84 -33.44 4.14 -9.54
C LEU A 84 -34.49 3.65 -10.53
N THR A 85 -34.26 3.87 -11.83
CA THR A 85 -35.25 3.60 -12.88
C THR A 85 -34.93 2.34 -13.69
N GLY A 86 -33.64 2.04 -13.86
CA GLY A 86 -33.16 0.91 -14.66
C GLY A 86 -32.03 0.18 -13.97
N TYR A 87 -31.91 -1.11 -14.28
CA TYR A 87 -30.83 -2.00 -13.84
C TYR A 87 -30.40 -2.84 -15.01
N GLN A 88 -29.10 -2.96 -15.23
CA GLN A 88 -28.54 -3.85 -16.25
C GLN A 88 -27.34 -4.61 -15.73
N VAL A 89 -27.14 -5.80 -16.26
CA VAL A 89 -25.91 -6.57 -16.10
C VAL A 89 -25.14 -6.47 -17.40
N ARG A 90 -23.92 -5.96 -17.31
CA ARG A 90 -22.97 -5.94 -18.41
C ARG A 90 -21.85 -6.92 -18.13
N GLY A 91 -21.21 -7.36 -19.20
CA GLY A 91 -19.96 -8.10 -19.13
C GLY A 91 -19.07 -7.71 -20.29
N GLU A 92 -17.93 -8.36 -20.38
CA GLU A 92 -17.06 -8.18 -21.54
C GLU A 92 -17.40 -9.20 -22.64
N LYS A 93 -17.12 -8.82 -23.88
CA LYS A 93 -17.32 -9.70 -25.02
C LYS A 93 -16.38 -10.92 -24.97
N ASP A 94 -15.12 -10.67 -24.62
CA ASP A 94 -14.05 -11.66 -24.65
C ASP A 94 -13.79 -12.33 -23.29
N ASP A 95 -14.40 -11.82 -22.20
CA ASP A 95 -14.42 -12.45 -20.88
C ASP A 95 -15.87 -12.79 -20.46
N ARG A 96 -16.12 -14.08 -20.21
CA ARG A 96 -17.44 -14.58 -19.80
C ARG A 96 -17.68 -14.56 -18.30
N LEU A 97 -16.64 -14.31 -17.50
CA LEU A 97 -16.68 -14.30 -16.05
C LEU A 97 -16.79 -12.87 -15.50
N ALA A 98 -16.18 -11.90 -16.19
CA ALA A 98 -16.31 -10.49 -15.85
C ALA A 98 -17.75 -9.99 -16.11
N GLU A 99 -18.51 -9.82 -15.02
CA GLU A 99 -19.87 -9.26 -15.04
C GLU A 99 -20.00 -8.17 -13.96
N TRP A 100 -20.49 -7.00 -14.35
CA TRP A 100 -20.78 -5.88 -13.46
C TRP A 100 -22.21 -5.38 -13.64
N ARG A 101 -22.70 -4.65 -12.64
CA ARG A 101 -24.08 -4.20 -12.54
C ARG A 101 -24.09 -2.69 -12.70
N GLU A 102 -25.00 -2.18 -13.52
CA GLU A 102 -25.20 -0.75 -13.66
C GLU A 102 -26.65 -0.38 -13.34
N TYR A 103 -26.80 0.72 -12.62
CA TYR A 103 -28.07 1.25 -12.15
C TYR A 103 -28.28 2.65 -12.72
N GLN A 104 -29.41 2.85 -13.38
CA GLN A 104 -29.79 4.14 -13.95
C GLN A 104 -30.50 4.97 -12.89
N LEU A 105 -29.96 6.16 -12.65
CA LEU A 105 -30.53 7.13 -11.72
C LEU A 105 -31.09 8.30 -12.51
N ARG A 106 -32.34 8.66 -12.23
CA ARG A 106 -33.00 9.85 -12.78
C ARG A 106 -33.51 10.73 -11.65
N PRO A 107 -33.68 12.05 -11.86
CA PRO A 107 -34.28 12.90 -10.84
C PRO A 107 -35.60 12.31 -10.32
N ALA A 108 -35.76 12.25 -9.00
CA ALA A 108 -36.96 11.68 -8.40
C ALA A 108 -38.21 12.54 -8.68
N GLU A 109 -37.98 13.83 -8.88
CA GLU A 109 -38.97 14.86 -9.20
C GLU A 109 -38.44 15.68 -10.39
N PRO A 110 -39.32 16.27 -11.22
CA PRO A 110 -38.90 17.16 -12.30
C PRO A 110 -38.04 18.30 -11.79
N LEU A 111 -36.89 18.52 -12.42
CA LEU A 111 -36.00 19.62 -12.05
C LEU A 111 -36.53 20.95 -12.61
N PRO A 112 -36.41 22.06 -11.86
CA PRO A 112 -36.74 23.38 -12.38
C PRO A 112 -35.69 23.80 -13.41
N GLY A 113 -36.09 23.95 -14.68
CA GLY A 113 -35.23 24.45 -15.75
C GLY A 113 -34.53 23.34 -16.55
N ALA A 114 -33.40 23.69 -17.17
CA ALA A 114 -32.62 22.73 -17.96
C ALA A 114 -31.92 21.72 -17.05
N GLU A 115 -31.83 20.47 -17.49
CA GLU A 115 -31.12 19.42 -16.76
C GLU A 115 -29.64 19.78 -16.56
N PRO A 116 -29.11 19.71 -15.33
CA PRO A 116 -27.69 19.91 -15.04
C PRO A 116 -26.78 19.03 -15.91
N PHE A 117 -25.59 19.54 -16.23
CA PHE A 117 -24.63 18.85 -17.10
C PHE A 117 -24.20 17.47 -16.58
N ASP A 118 -24.12 17.31 -15.26
CA ASP A 118 -23.70 16.08 -14.59
C ASP A 118 -24.82 15.05 -14.42
N LEU A 119 -26.03 15.33 -14.93
CA LEU A 119 -27.12 14.37 -15.08
C LEU A 119 -27.20 13.82 -16.52
N PRO A 120 -27.77 12.62 -16.71
CA PRO A 120 -28.21 11.68 -15.67
C PRO A 120 -27.04 11.02 -14.92
N LEU A 121 -27.33 10.51 -13.71
CA LEU A 121 -26.37 9.75 -12.91
C LEU A 121 -26.50 8.26 -13.19
N GLN A 122 -25.40 7.53 -12.99
CA GLN A 122 -25.38 6.07 -12.98
C GLN A 122 -24.55 5.57 -11.80
N LEU A 123 -24.90 4.39 -11.28
CA LEU A 123 -24.04 3.63 -10.39
C LEU A 123 -23.54 2.39 -11.10
N ALA A 124 -22.27 2.05 -10.94
CA ALA A 124 -21.74 0.74 -11.30
C ALA A 124 -21.29 -0.01 -10.05
N GLU A 125 -21.51 -1.33 -10.03
CA GLU A 125 -21.03 -2.26 -9.00
C GLU A 125 -20.30 -3.42 -9.66
N TYR A 126 -19.07 -3.65 -9.24
CA TYR A 126 -18.28 -4.83 -9.59
C TYR A 126 -17.60 -5.37 -8.34
N GLN A 127 -17.89 -6.63 -7.98
CA GLN A 127 -17.30 -7.31 -6.82
C GLN A 127 -17.40 -6.48 -5.51
N GLY A 128 -18.53 -5.82 -5.29
CA GLY A 128 -18.78 -4.97 -4.11
C GLY A 128 -18.10 -3.59 -4.14
N HIS A 129 -17.41 -3.23 -5.23
CA HIS A 129 -16.86 -1.89 -5.44
C HIS A 129 -17.84 -1.03 -6.22
N TRP A 130 -18.11 0.18 -5.71
CA TRP A 130 -19.14 1.05 -6.23
C TRP A 130 -18.56 2.30 -6.88
N LEU A 131 -19.12 2.69 -8.02
CA LEU A 131 -18.73 3.87 -8.76
C LEU A 131 -19.96 4.73 -9.07
N LEU A 132 -19.90 6.02 -8.72
CA LEU A 132 -20.85 7.03 -9.17
C LEU A 132 -20.37 7.67 -10.47
N ILE A 133 -21.08 7.41 -11.55
CA ILE A 133 -20.75 7.85 -12.91
C ILE A 133 -21.59 9.06 -13.28
N ARG A 134 -20.91 10.09 -13.81
CA ARG A 134 -21.51 11.31 -14.38
C ARG A 134 -20.76 11.71 -15.64
N ARG A 135 -21.30 12.64 -16.43
CA ARG A 135 -20.57 13.20 -17.58
C ARG A 135 -19.25 13.84 -17.14
N ALA A 136 -18.18 13.57 -17.88
CA ALA A 136 -16.88 14.10 -17.56
C ALA A 136 -16.83 15.60 -17.86
N PRO A 137 -16.56 16.48 -16.87
CA PRO A 137 -16.41 17.91 -17.13
C PRO A 137 -15.12 18.23 -17.90
N ARG A 138 -14.14 17.33 -17.86
CA ARG A 138 -12.83 17.46 -18.49
C ARG A 138 -12.36 16.09 -18.99
N PHE A 139 -11.76 16.07 -20.17
CA PHE A 139 -11.27 14.86 -20.83
C PHE A 139 -10.23 15.24 -21.90
N PRO A 140 -9.38 14.30 -22.37
CA PRO A 140 -8.42 14.59 -23.42
C PRO A 140 -9.10 14.98 -24.73
N GLY A 141 -8.56 16.00 -25.39
CA GLY A 141 -8.97 16.37 -26.74
C GLY A 141 -8.60 15.27 -27.74
N VAL A 142 -9.59 14.79 -28.50
CA VAL A 142 -9.40 13.81 -29.58
C VAL A 142 -9.64 14.44 -30.94
N ARG A 143 -8.83 14.06 -31.94
CA ARG A 143 -9.04 14.45 -33.34
C ARG A 143 -10.30 13.74 -33.87
N SER A 144 -11.08 14.47 -34.68
CA SER A 144 -12.41 14.10 -35.17
C SER A 144 -12.68 12.59 -35.30
N GLY A 145 -13.46 12.04 -34.36
CA GLY A 145 -14.03 10.68 -34.40
C GLY A 145 -13.05 9.54 -34.12
N LYS A 146 -11.80 9.82 -33.73
CA LYS A 146 -10.82 8.79 -33.38
C LYS A 146 -10.79 8.54 -31.87
N PRO A 147 -10.56 7.29 -31.43
CA PRO A 147 -10.36 6.99 -30.02
C PRO A 147 -9.09 7.66 -29.51
N PHE A 148 -9.06 7.96 -28.20
CA PHE A 148 -7.84 8.41 -27.55
C PHE A 148 -6.85 7.24 -27.48
N HIS A 149 -5.61 7.45 -27.91
CA HIS A 149 -4.62 6.38 -28.04
C HIS A 149 -3.57 6.36 -26.93
N ASN A 150 -3.31 7.49 -26.27
CA ASN A 150 -2.28 7.56 -25.23
C ASN A 150 -2.68 6.69 -24.03
N LYS A 151 -1.67 6.11 -23.37
CA LYS A 151 -1.86 5.31 -22.15
C LYS A 151 -2.01 6.15 -20.89
N SER A 152 -1.92 7.47 -20.99
CA SER A 152 -2.15 8.36 -19.86
C SER A 152 -2.60 9.74 -20.31
N TRP A 153 -3.24 10.46 -19.40
CA TRP A 153 -3.63 11.84 -19.56
C TRP A 153 -3.56 12.56 -18.22
N ARG A 154 -2.90 13.73 -18.20
CA ARG A 154 -2.87 14.61 -17.04
C ARG A 154 -3.87 15.74 -17.23
N ASP A 155 -4.79 15.88 -16.28
CA ASP A 155 -5.68 17.03 -16.22
C ASP A 155 -4.88 18.27 -15.77
N ALA A 156 -4.75 19.25 -16.65
CA ALA A 156 -4.00 20.47 -16.37
C ALA A 156 -4.62 21.35 -15.26
N THR A 157 -5.92 21.19 -14.98
CA THR A 157 -6.60 21.97 -13.93
C THR A 157 -6.45 21.31 -12.56
N THR A 158 -6.67 19.99 -12.48
CA THR A 158 -6.66 19.27 -11.20
C THR A 158 -5.30 18.64 -10.87
N GLY A 159 -4.38 18.58 -11.83
CA GLY A 159 -3.07 17.94 -11.69
C GLY A 159 -3.11 16.41 -11.71
N ARG A 160 -4.31 15.80 -11.68
CA ARG A 160 -4.51 14.34 -11.65
C ARG A 160 -3.97 13.69 -12.91
N ASN A 161 -3.27 12.57 -12.74
CA ASN A 161 -2.70 11.78 -13.81
C ASN A 161 -3.49 10.48 -13.97
N TYR A 162 -4.34 10.43 -14.99
CA TYR A 162 -5.12 9.27 -15.35
C TYR A 162 -4.27 8.29 -16.17
N GLN A 163 -4.20 7.04 -15.75
CA GLN A 163 -3.45 5.97 -16.42
C GLN A 163 -4.40 4.94 -17.00
N LEU A 164 -4.18 4.52 -18.24
CA LEU A 164 -5.00 3.53 -18.91
C LEU A 164 -5.00 2.24 -18.10
N TRP A 165 -6.18 1.84 -17.64
CA TRP A 165 -6.40 0.67 -16.81
C TRP A 165 -7.01 -0.47 -17.64
N HIS A 166 -8.04 -0.22 -18.45
CA HIS A 166 -8.63 -1.32 -19.22
C HIS A 166 -9.20 -0.87 -20.56
N ARG A 167 -9.24 -1.79 -21.52
CA ARG A 167 -9.94 -1.65 -22.80
C ARG A 167 -10.75 -2.88 -23.11
N TYR A 168 -12.03 -2.70 -23.41
CA TYR A 168 -12.96 -3.80 -23.64
C TYR A 168 -14.12 -3.39 -24.56
N GLN A 169 -14.87 -4.39 -25.00
CA GLN A 169 -16.16 -4.22 -25.68
C GLN A 169 -17.24 -4.74 -24.73
N PRO A 170 -18.15 -3.88 -24.24
CA PRO A 170 -19.22 -4.33 -23.35
C PRO A 170 -20.24 -5.19 -24.11
N VAL A 171 -20.92 -6.06 -23.37
CA VAL A 171 -22.10 -6.80 -23.84
C VAL A 171 -23.17 -6.77 -22.75
N VAL A 172 -24.44 -6.77 -23.13
CA VAL A 172 -25.55 -6.71 -22.17
C VAL A 172 -26.08 -8.12 -21.95
N ARG A 173 -26.12 -8.54 -20.68
CA ARG A 173 -26.56 -9.89 -20.30
C ARG A 173 -28.01 -9.92 -19.87
N ASP A 174 -28.44 -8.91 -19.12
CA ASP A 174 -29.78 -8.81 -18.57
C ASP A 174 -30.13 -7.33 -18.29
N ALA A 175 -31.43 -7.01 -18.28
CA ALA A 175 -31.89 -5.68 -17.88
C ALA A 175 -33.32 -5.67 -17.35
N LEU A 176 -33.57 -4.78 -16.40
CA LEU A 176 -34.87 -4.54 -15.76
C LEU A 176 -35.13 -3.04 -15.65
N GLY A 177 -36.40 -2.63 -15.66
CA GLY A 177 -36.79 -1.23 -15.48
C GLY A 177 -36.83 -0.45 -16.80
N GLU A 178 -36.65 0.87 -16.74
CA GLU A 178 -36.79 1.78 -17.87
C GLU A 178 -35.46 2.45 -18.26
N PHE A 179 -35.29 2.68 -19.56
CA PHE A 179 -34.11 3.26 -20.20
C PHE A 179 -34.55 4.26 -21.28
N ASP A 180 -33.80 5.35 -21.39
CA ASP A 180 -33.96 6.44 -22.38
C ASP A 180 -33.16 6.21 -23.68
N TRP A 181 -32.43 5.09 -23.79
CA TRP A 181 -31.81 4.63 -25.03
C TRP A 181 -31.86 3.10 -25.17
N ASN A 182 -31.55 2.63 -26.37
CA ASN A 182 -31.40 1.20 -26.64
C ASN A 182 -30.06 0.68 -26.09
N ILE A 183 -30.07 0.09 -24.89
CA ILE A 183 -28.85 -0.44 -24.26
C ILE A 183 -28.17 -1.54 -25.09
N LEU A 184 -28.88 -2.23 -25.99
CA LEU A 184 -28.27 -3.24 -26.86
C LEU A 184 -27.37 -2.64 -27.95
N GLU A 185 -27.51 -1.34 -28.25
CA GLU A 185 -26.58 -0.65 -29.15
C GLU A 185 -25.19 -0.48 -28.54
N ASP A 186 -25.12 -0.52 -27.20
CA ASP A 186 -23.86 -0.37 -26.48
C ASP A 186 -22.90 -1.52 -26.78
N GLU A 187 -23.40 -2.69 -27.18
CA GLU A 187 -22.56 -3.82 -27.58
C GLU A 187 -21.67 -3.54 -28.79
N ARG A 188 -21.90 -2.44 -29.53
CA ARG A 188 -21.08 -2.04 -30.67
C ARG A 188 -19.97 -1.06 -30.29
N MET A 189 -19.97 -0.54 -29.07
CA MET A 189 -18.97 0.44 -28.63
C MET A 189 -17.66 -0.24 -28.21
N SER A 190 -16.58 0.55 -28.18
CA SER A 190 -15.39 0.22 -27.42
C SER A 190 -15.26 1.16 -26.23
N THR A 191 -14.85 0.60 -25.10
CA THR A 191 -14.67 1.32 -23.84
C THR A 191 -13.20 1.36 -23.45
N GLN A 192 -12.76 2.51 -22.95
CA GLN A 192 -11.45 2.67 -22.33
C GLN A 192 -11.61 3.30 -20.96
N GLU A 193 -10.95 2.74 -19.96
CA GLU A 193 -10.97 3.25 -18.59
C GLU A 193 -9.58 3.69 -18.18
N PHE A 194 -9.49 4.85 -17.55
CA PHE A 194 -8.25 5.40 -17.03
C PHE A 194 -8.38 5.66 -15.53
N THR A 195 -7.53 5.03 -14.72
CA THR A 195 -7.55 5.15 -13.26
C THR A 195 -6.71 6.33 -12.77
N ALA A 196 -7.28 7.10 -11.85
CA ALA A 196 -6.61 8.06 -10.97
C ALA A 196 -7.39 8.11 -9.65
N PRO A 197 -7.21 7.11 -8.75
CA PRO A 197 -8.03 6.96 -7.54
C PRO A 197 -8.18 8.27 -6.76
N PRO A 198 -9.39 8.64 -6.29
CA PRO A 198 -10.63 7.85 -6.26
C PRO A 198 -11.43 7.81 -7.59
N TYR A 199 -10.86 8.22 -8.72
CA TYR A 199 -11.60 8.40 -9.97
C TYR A 199 -11.22 7.41 -11.07
N LEU A 200 -12.19 7.10 -11.93
CA LEU A 200 -11.98 6.54 -13.26
C LEU A 200 -12.50 7.52 -14.30
N LEU A 201 -11.72 7.76 -15.34
CA LEU A 201 -12.17 8.46 -16.53
C LEU A 201 -12.48 7.42 -17.61
N VAL A 202 -13.74 7.39 -18.06
CA VAL A 202 -14.25 6.38 -18.99
C VAL A 202 -14.54 7.04 -20.34
N SER A 203 -14.03 6.45 -21.41
CA SER A 203 -14.32 6.83 -22.79
C SER A 203 -15.14 5.73 -23.44
N GLU A 204 -16.34 6.07 -23.90
CA GLU A 204 -17.22 5.20 -24.67
C GLU A 204 -17.26 5.65 -26.13
N GLN A 205 -16.84 4.78 -27.05
CA GLN A 205 -16.70 5.11 -28.47
C GLN A 205 -17.54 4.18 -29.33
N ARG A 206 -18.64 4.70 -29.88
CA ARG A 206 -19.42 3.98 -30.91
C ARG A 206 -18.77 4.16 -32.30
N PRO A 207 -18.86 3.18 -33.21
CA PRO A 207 -18.36 3.31 -34.58
C PRO A 207 -18.94 4.53 -35.28
N GLY A 208 -18.07 5.35 -35.88
CA GLY A 208 -18.48 6.54 -36.66
C GLY A 208 -18.90 7.76 -35.83
N THR A 209 -18.77 7.73 -34.50
CA THR A 209 -19.15 8.86 -33.61
C THR A 209 -17.93 9.49 -32.94
N ARG A 210 -18.11 10.57 -32.17
CA ARG A 210 -17.08 11.05 -31.23
C ARG A 210 -17.20 10.30 -29.90
N PRO A 211 -16.11 10.10 -29.15
CA PRO A 211 -16.19 9.41 -27.88
C PRO A 211 -16.95 10.27 -26.87
N ALA A 212 -17.87 9.64 -26.14
CA ALA A 212 -18.46 10.19 -24.94
C ALA A 212 -17.53 9.92 -23.76
N TRP A 213 -17.42 10.89 -22.85
CA TRP A 213 -16.54 10.79 -21.69
C TRP A 213 -17.33 10.93 -20.40
N TYR A 214 -17.03 10.04 -19.46
CA TYR A 214 -17.66 9.98 -18.15
C TYR A 214 -16.58 9.97 -17.06
N LEU A 215 -16.91 10.56 -15.93
CA LEU A 215 -16.10 10.51 -14.72
C LEU A 215 -16.85 9.64 -13.72
N ALA A 216 -16.22 8.54 -13.33
CA ALA A 216 -16.68 7.68 -12.26
C ALA A 216 -15.90 8.00 -10.98
N GLU A 217 -16.61 8.12 -9.87
CA GLU A 217 -16.05 8.38 -8.54
C GLU A 217 -16.31 7.18 -7.64
N HIS A 218 -15.26 6.67 -6.99
CA HIS A 218 -15.34 5.61 -6.00
C HIS A 218 -16.25 6.00 -4.84
N LEU A 219 -17.17 5.11 -4.48
CA LEU A 219 -17.98 5.21 -3.28
C LEU A 219 -17.71 4.03 -2.34
N GLU A 220 -17.70 4.32 -1.04
CA GLU A 220 -17.75 3.29 -0.01
C GLU A 220 -19.16 2.65 0.04
N PRO A 221 -19.29 1.34 0.32
CA PRO A 221 -20.59 0.68 0.43
C PRO A 221 -21.46 1.33 1.51
N THR A 222 -20.84 1.89 2.54
CA THR A 222 -21.53 2.67 3.58
C THR A 222 -22.17 3.94 3.03
N GLU A 223 -21.53 4.62 2.07
CA GLU A 223 -22.08 5.81 1.41
C GLU A 223 -23.27 5.42 0.52
N VAL A 224 -23.17 4.32 -0.22
CA VAL A 224 -24.27 3.79 -1.04
C VAL A 224 -25.45 3.36 -0.17
N ALA A 225 -25.19 2.60 0.90
CA ALA A 225 -26.21 2.15 1.84
C ALA A 225 -26.92 3.34 2.49
N ALA A 226 -26.17 4.34 2.96
CA ALA A 226 -26.74 5.55 3.55
C ALA A 226 -27.57 6.34 2.53
N ALA A 227 -27.11 6.46 1.28
CA ALA A 227 -27.80 7.20 0.23
C ALA A 227 -29.20 6.64 -0.08
N PHE A 228 -29.40 5.33 0.05
CA PHE A 228 -30.66 4.64 -0.24
C PHE A 228 -31.39 4.11 1.01
N TYR A 229 -30.93 4.47 2.21
CA TYR A 229 -31.53 4.01 3.48
C TYR A 229 -31.56 2.48 3.62
N LEU A 230 -30.48 1.81 3.20
CA LEU A 230 -30.30 0.35 3.28
C LEU A 230 -29.31 -0.02 4.38
N ASN A 231 -29.30 -1.28 4.82
CA ASN A 231 -28.20 -1.78 5.63
C ASN A 231 -27.02 -2.14 4.73
N VAL A 232 -25.80 -1.84 5.19
CA VAL A 232 -24.59 -2.17 4.42
C VAL A 232 -24.43 -3.68 4.19
N SER A 233 -24.97 -4.51 5.09
CA SER A 233 -25.00 -5.97 4.97
C SER A 233 -25.85 -6.48 3.82
N ASP A 234 -26.75 -5.64 3.29
CA ASP A 234 -27.63 -5.99 2.16
C ASP A 234 -26.92 -5.73 0.82
N LEU A 235 -25.76 -5.06 0.84
CA LEU A 235 -24.93 -4.82 -0.35
C LEU A 235 -23.91 -5.94 -0.55
N PRO A 236 -23.43 -6.17 -1.80
CA PRO A 236 -22.39 -7.16 -2.07
C PRO A 236 -21.11 -6.86 -1.28
N ALA A 237 -20.51 -7.91 -0.71
CA ALA A 237 -19.22 -7.80 -0.04
C ALA A 237 -18.11 -7.48 -1.06
N ARG A 238 -17.11 -6.72 -0.62
CA ARG A 238 -15.94 -6.39 -1.45
C ARG A 238 -15.04 -7.60 -1.61
N GLU A 239 -14.69 -7.90 -2.84
CA GLU A 239 -13.62 -8.84 -3.19
C GLU A 239 -12.48 -8.09 -3.88
N GLY A 240 -11.24 -8.41 -3.53
CA GLY A 240 -10.05 -7.75 -4.09
C GLY A 240 -10.03 -6.22 -3.88
N VAL A 241 -9.37 -5.53 -4.82
CA VAL A 241 -9.21 -4.07 -4.81
C VAL A 241 -9.80 -3.48 -6.09
N GLY A 242 -10.75 -2.55 -5.95
CA GLY A 242 -11.44 -1.94 -7.09
C GLY A 242 -10.54 -0.98 -7.88
N ALA A 243 -10.74 -0.88 -9.19
CA ALA A 243 -9.91 -0.09 -10.10
C ALA A 243 -9.76 1.40 -9.72
N ALA A 244 -10.77 1.99 -9.08
CA ALA A 244 -10.77 3.36 -8.58
C ALA A 244 -10.47 3.46 -7.07
N GLN A 245 -10.27 2.35 -6.36
CA GLN A 245 -10.19 2.33 -4.91
C GLN A 245 -8.92 3.06 -4.43
N PRO A 246 -9.06 4.06 -3.53
CA PRO A 246 -7.92 4.74 -2.94
C PRO A 246 -7.05 3.81 -2.10
N ALA A 247 -5.73 4.08 -2.10
CA ALA A 247 -4.82 3.38 -1.20
C ALA A 247 -5.21 3.64 0.27
N PRO A 248 -5.19 2.60 1.13
CA PRO A 248 -5.66 2.71 2.51
C PRO A 248 -4.77 3.60 3.39
N VAL A 249 -3.51 3.80 2.99
CA VAL A 249 -2.57 4.68 3.69
C VAL A 249 -2.35 5.93 2.82
N PRO A 250 -3.17 6.98 2.99
CA PRO A 250 -2.93 8.25 2.31
C PRO A 250 -1.56 8.80 2.74
N GLY A 251 -0.82 9.38 1.79
CA GLY A 251 0.45 10.03 2.10
C GLY A 251 1.62 9.09 2.42
N TRP A 252 1.58 7.84 1.92
CA TRP A 252 2.72 6.91 2.02
C TRP A 252 4.03 7.53 1.49
N GLU A 253 3.95 8.38 0.45
CA GLU A 253 5.07 9.14 -0.08
C GLU A 253 5.68 10.06 0.98
N TYR A 254 4.86 10.78 1.74
CA TYR A 254 5.33 11.65 2.82
C TYR A 254 5.96 10.86 3.96
N ILE A 255 5.37 9.72 4.35
CA ILE A 255 5.95 8.82 5.36
C ILE A 255 7.32 8.33 4.89
N THR A 256 7.44 7.95 3.62
CA THR A 256 8.68 7.45 3.04
C THR A 256 9.73 8.57 2.97
N GLN A 257 9.37 9.75 2.49
CA GLN A 257 10.25 10.92 2.42
C GLN A 257 10.72 11.36 3.81
N LEU A 258 9.80 11.47 4.78
CA LEU A 258 10.14 11.82 6.16
C LEU A 258 11.08 10.78 6.77
N SER A 259 10.81 9.49 6.55
CA SER A 259 11.69 8.42 7.05
C SER A 259 13.09 8.54 6.46
N ILE A 260 13.22 8.81 5.17
CA ILE A 260 14.52 9.05 4.52
C ILE A 260 15.23 10.24 5.16
N VAL A 261 14.54 11.38 5.32
CA VAL A 261 15.12 12.58 5.94
C VAL A 261 15.61 12.30 7.36
N VAL A 262 14.81 11.64 8.19
CA VAL A 262 15.17 11.30 9.57
C VAL A 262 16.35 10.33 9.63
N MET A 263 16.35 9.30 8.78
CA MET A 263 17.47 8.37 8.69
C MET A 263 18.75 9.06 8.21
N SER A 264 18.67 9.93 7.20
CA SER A 264 19.81 10.73 6.75
C SER A 264 20.33 11.66 7.85
N ALA A 265 19.44 12.33 8.58
CA ALA A 265 19.81 13.17 9.71
C ALA A 265 20.48 12.36 10.84
N LEU A 266 20.00 11.15 11.12
CA LEU A 266 20.60 10.24 12.10
C LEU A 266 22.01 9.81 11.67
N VAL A 267 22.20 9.45 10.40
CA VAL A 267 23.52 9.09 9.85
C VAL A 267 24.48 10.28 9.92
N LEU A 268 24.03 11.48 9.54
CA LEU A 268 24.82 12.70 9.63
C LEU A 268 25.19 13.04 11.09
N LEU A 269 24.22 12.95 12.01
CA LEU A 269 24.46 13.18 13.43
C LEU A 269 25.44 12.17 14.00
N GLN A 270 25.27 10.88 13.71
CA GLN A 270 26.19 9.83 14.14
C GLN A 270 27.61 10.08 13.61
N THR A 271 27.73 10.46 12.33
CA THR A 271 29.02 10.78 11.70
C THR A 271 29.67 11.98 12.36
N LEU A 272 28.90 13.04 12.62
CA LEU A 272 29.38 14.24 13.31
C LEU A 272 29.85 13.91 14.74
N LEU A 273 29.09 13.10 15.48
CA LEU A 273 29.47 12.65 16.83
C LEU A 273 30.75 11.82 16.80
N VAL A 274 30.92 10.93 15.80
CA VAL A 274 32.16 10.17 15.62
C VAL A 274 33.36 11.08 15.31
N LEU A 275 33.17 12.11 14.47
CA LEU A 275 34.25 13.03 14.08
C LEU A 275 34.64 14.02 15.20
N LEU A 276 33.68 14.43 16.03
CA LEU A 276 33.90 15.38 17.12
C LEU A 276 34.30 14.71 18.44
N ARG A 277 34.27 13.38 18.52
CA ARG A 277 34.56 12.67 19.77
C ARG A 277 36.02 12.89 20.18
N PRO A 278 36.31 13.28 21.43
CA PRO A 278 37.67 13.24 21.95
C PRO A 278 38.07 11.77 22.16
N VAL A 279 38.97 11.29 21.32
CA VAL A 279 39.55 9.95 21.46
C VAL A 279 40.77 10.06 22.37
N VAL A 280 40.69 9.40 23.53
CA VAL A 280 41.89 9.06 24.30
C VAL A 280 42.21 7.63 23.96
N ASP A 281 43.39 7.44 23.38
CA ASP A 281 43.89 6.15 22.95
C ASP A 281 45.20 5.88 23.69
N GLU A 282 45.15 4.95 24.64
CA GLU A 282 46.30 4.54 25.42
C GLU A 282 46.71 3.14 24.99
N SER A 283 47.92 3.01 24.46
CA SER A 283 48.51 1.74 24.05
C SER A 283 49.85 1.53 24.72
N GLN A 284 50.06 0.30 25.20
CA GLN A 284 51.31 -0.10 25.84
C GLN A 284 51.60 -1.57 25.52
N ASN A 285 52.90 -1.85 25.43
CA ASN A 285 53.43 -3.19 25.19
C ASN A 285 53.99 -3.72 26.51
N LEU A 286 53.61 -4.92 26.87
CA LEU A 286 54.17 -5.67 27.99
C LEU A 286 54.77 -6.98 27.49
N LEU A 287 55.73 -7.47 28.26
CA LEU A 287 56.28 -8.80 28.10
C LEU A 287 55.74 -9.67 29.23
N ILE A 288 55.16 -10.81 28.88
CA ILE A 288 54.71 -11.82 29.83
C ILE A 288 55.63 -13.01 29.66
N ALA A 289 56.28 -13.42 30.75
CA ALA A 289 57.10 -14.62 30.78
C ALA A 289 56.38 -15.71 31.58
N GLU A 290 56.59 -16.97 31.18
CA GLU A 290 56.14 -18.12 31.96
C GLU A 290 56.68 -18.04 33.40
N PRO A 291 55.82 -18.11 34.44
CA PRO A 291 56.26 -18.08 35.81
C PRO A 291 57.13 -19.30 36.12
N GLY A 292 58.30 -19.07 36.73
CA GLY A 292 59.16 -20.15 37.21
C GLY A 292 58.48 -21.01 38.30
N PRO A 293 59.06 -22.16 38.67
CA PRO A 293 58.43 -23.14 39.57
C PRO A 293 58.05 -22.63 40.97
N GLU A 294 58.54 -21.45 41.37
CA GLU A 294 58.22 -20.78 42.65
C GLU A 294 57.59 -19.37 42.46
N ALA A 295 57.28 -18.96 41.23
CA ALA A 295 56.79 -17.62 40.93
C ALA A 295 55.26 -17.54 40.93
N THR A 296 54.69 -16.63 41.71
CA THR A 296 53.30 -16.16 41.54
C THR A 296 53.21 -15.29 40.28
N SER A 297 52.14 -15.44 39.48
CA SER A 297 51.87 -14.58 38.32
C SER A 297 52.10 -13.11 38.65
N GLN A 298 52.99 -12.47 37.89
CA GLN A 298 53.34 -11.07 38.10
C GLN A 298 52.15 -10.19 37.67
N MET A 299 51.59 -9.43 38.61
CA MET A 299 50.62 -8.39 38.30
C MET A 299 51.29 -7.30 37.47
N LEU A 300 50.70 -6.96 36.33
CA LEU A 300 51.17 -5.88 35.46
C LEU A 300 50.24 -4.67 35.60
N VAL A 301 50.81 -3.49 35.76
CA VAL A 301 50.05 -2.26 36.01
C VAL A 301 50.24 -1.29 34.84
N SER A 302 49.15 -0.79 34.27
CA SER A 302 49.21 0.22 33.22
C SER A 302 49.61 1.60 33.76
N ARG A 303 50.04 2.49 32.87
CA ARG A 303 50.00 3.94 33.20
C ARG A 303 48.56 4.38 33.49
N SER A 304 48.42 5.40 34.34
CA SER A 304 47.12 6.01 34.62
C SER A 304 46.63 6.84 33.43
N PHE A 305 45.33 6.84 33.18
CA PHE A 305 44.65 7.70 32.22
C PHE A 305 43.38 8.32 32.80
N ASN A 306 42.89 9.40 32.19
CA ASN A 306 41.71 10.12 32.67
C ASN A 306 40.49 9.80 31.82
N VAL A 307 39.38 9.51 32.48
CA VAL A 307 38.06 9.39 31.87
C VAL A 307 37.25 10.64 32.21
N GLN A 308 36.80 11.38 31.19
CA GLN A 308 35.99 12.58 31.33
C GLN A 308 34.53 12.26 30.98
N GLY A 309 33.60 12.52 31.90
CA GLY A 309 32.20 12.10 31.80
C GLY A 309 32.00 10.60 32.07
N PRO A 310 30.74 10.12 32.19
CA PRO A 310 30.44 8.70 32.03
C PRO A 310 30.76 8.27 30.60
N ALA A 311 31.65 7.30 30.43
CA ALA A 311 32.14 6.88 29.12
C ALA A 311 32.00 5.37 28.90
N ALA A 312 31.92 4.98 27.63
CA ALA A 312 32.20 3.61 27.22
C ALA A 312 33.69 3.49 26.89
N LEU A 313 34.33 2.41 27.36
CA LEU A 313 35.73 2.08 27.09
C LEU A 313 35.76 0.81 26.27
N ALA A 314 36.37 0.86 25.08
CA ALA A 314 36.77 -0.36 24.37
C ALA A 314 38.19 -0.71 24.79
N VAL A 315 38.39 -1.95 25.21
CA VAL A 315 39.71 -2.51 25.53
C VAL A 315 39.98 -3.61 24.51
N THR A 316 41.04 -3.43 23.73
CA THR A 316 41.55 -4.43 22.80
C THR A 316 42.81 -5.03 23.42
N LEU A 317 42.84 -6.35 23.50
CA LEU A 317 43.95 -7.15 23.98
C LEU A 317 44.49 -7.93 22.80
N GLU A 318 45.81 -7.98 22.67
CA GLU A 318 46.49 -8.65 21.57
C GLU A 318 47.69 -9.43 22.11
N ALA A 319 47.87 -10.65 21.62
CA ALA A 319 49.00 -11.52 21.93
C ALA A 319 49.59 -12.06 20.62
N PRO A 320 50.28 -11.21 19.83
CA PRO A 320 50.58 -11.50 18.42
C PRO A 320 51.45 -12.74 18.20
N ASP A 321 52.27 -13.12 19.17
CA ASP A 321 53.24 -14.21 19.01
C ASP A 321 52.74 -15.57 19.49
N ILE A 322 51.54 -15.64 20.11
CA ILE A 322 51.05 -16.92 20.64
C ILE A 322 50.71 -17.84 19.46
N THR A 323 51.27 -19.04 19.45
CA THR A 323 50.99 -20.05 18.44
C THR A 323 51.06 -21.43 19.10
N ASN A 324 50.00 -22.21 18.92
CA ASN A 324 49.78 -23.48 19.62
C ASN A 324 49.79 -23.36 21.16
N HIS A 325 49.32 -22.21 21.66
CA HIS A 325 49.25 -21.86 23.07
C HIS A 325 48.07 -20.93 23.33
N TRP A 326 47.72 -20.79 24.61
CA TRP A 326 46.69 -19.88 25.10
C TRP A 326 47.24 -18.96 26.19
N VAL A 327 46.63 -17.79 26.32
CA VAL A 327 46.89 -16.81 27.37
C VAL A 327 45.55 -16.34 27.90
N GLU A 328 45.29 -16.59 29.18
CA GLU A 328 44.14 -16.01 29.86
C GLU A 328 44.59 -14.73 30.58
N LEU A 329 43.85 -13.65 30.35
CA LEU A 329 44.09 -12.36 30.98
C LEU A 329 42.87 -11.98 31.81
N THR A 330 43.06 -11.92 33.13
CA THR A 330 42.12 -11.22 34.01
C THR A 330 42.60 -9.79 34.20
N ALA A 331 41.73 -8.82 33.94
CA ALA A 331 42.02 -7.40 34.06
C ALA A 331 41.06 -6.72 35.01
N SER A 332 41.55 -5.77 35.81
CA SER A 332 40.75 -4.92 36.70
C SER A 332 41.06 -3.46 36.42
N LEU A 333 40.06 -2.70 35.94
CA LEU A 333 40.14 -1.25 35.80
C LEU A 333 39.85 -0.59 37.15
N VAL A 334 40.84 0.03 37.77
CA VAL A 334 40.74 0.57 39.13
C VAL A 334 40.64 2.09 39.10
N ASN A 335 39.60 2.64 39.75
CA ASN A 335 39.48 4.07 39.98
C ASN A 335 40.42 4.50 41.13
N GLU A 336 41.38 5.38 40.87
CA GLU A 336 42.41 5.76 41.84
C GLU A 336 41.88 6.56 43.04
N GLN A 337 40.69 7.16 42.91
CA GLN A 337 40.09 7.98 43.97
C GLN A 337 39.16 7.17 44.88
N THR A 338 38.39 6.25 44.30
CA THR A 338 37.35 5.49 45.02
C THR A 338 37.76 4.06 45.33
N GLY A 339 38.81 3.54 44.68
CA GLY A 339 39.22 2.14 44.77
C GLY A 339 38.26 1.15 44.08
N ARG A 340 37.21 1.63 43.41
CA ARG A 340 36.25 0.77 42.70
C ARG A 340 36.92 0.14 41.47
N GLY A 341 36.90 -1.19 41.41
CA GLY A 341 37.37 -1.99 40.29
C GLY A 341 36.25 -2.39 39.33
N TYR A 342 36.57 -2.51 38.03
CA TYR A 342 35.73 -3.16 37.03
C TYR A 342 36.53 -4.30 36.42
N GLU A 343 36.08 -5.53 36.63
CA GLU A 343 36.83 -6.73 36.27
C GLU A 343 36.26 -7.39 35.03
N PHE A 344 37.15 -7.95 34.21
CA PHE A 344 36.81 -8.82 33.11
C PHE A 344 37.95 -9.82 32.86
N THR A 345 37.60 -10.96 32.28
CA THR A 345 38.56 -12.00 31.89
C THR A 345 38.36 -12.35 30.42
N ARG A 346 39.46 -12.52 29.69
CA ARG A 346 39.48 -12.97 28.29
C ARG A 346 40.61 -13.98 28.09
N SER A 347 40.31 -15.02 27.30
CA SER A 347 41.33 -15.92 26.76
C SER A 347 41.68 -15.49 25.34
N LEU A 348 42.96 -15.47 25.03
CA LEU A 348 43.51 -15.34 23.69
C LEU A 348 44.20 -16.65 23.38
N GLU A 349 43.84 -17.30 22.28
CA GLU A 349 44.36 -18.61 21.93
C GLU A 349 44.47 -18.72 20.42
N TYR A 350 45.53 -19.35 19.94
CA TYR A 350 45.69 -19.57 18.50
C TYR A 350 46.39 -20.90 18.27
N TYR A 351 45.78 -21.75 17.47
CA TYR A 351 46.26 -23.08 17.14
C TYR A 351 46.34 -23.24 15.62
N GLU A 352 47.41 -23.88 15.16
CA GLU A 352 47.57 -24.23 13.76
C GLU A 352 48.34 -25.54 13.58
N GLY A 353 47.97 -26.30 12.55
CA GLY A 353 48.54 -27.60 12.29
C GLY A 353 48.25 -28.11 10.89
N VAL A 354 48.74 -29.31 10.60
CA VAL A 354 48.43 -30.07 9.38
C VAL A 354 47.97 -31.45 9.81
N GLU A 355 46.79 -31.86 9.36
CA GLU A 355 46.21 -33.18 9.62
C GLU A 355 45.72 -33.75 8.29
N ASP A 356 46.06 -35.01 8.00
CA ASP A 356 45.74 -35.69 6.72
C ASP A 356 46.12 -34.93 5.43
N GLY A 357 47.12 -34.05 5.52
CA GLY A 357 47.60 -33.23 4.40
C GLY A 357 46.86 -31.90 4.22
N GLU A 358 45.86 -31.61 5.05
CA GLU A 358 45.13 -30.34 5.07
C GLU A 358 45.62 -29.46 6.21
N SER A 359 45.83 -28.16 5.92
CA SER A 359 46.21 -27.19 6.95
C SER A 359 44.96 -26.59 7.61
N TRP A 360 45.01 -26.45 8.93
CA TRP A 360 43.93 -25.86 9.72
C TRP A 360 44.47 -24.79 10.66
N ARG A 361 43.58 -23.87 11.06
CA ARG A 361 43.82 -22.79 12.01
C ARG A 361 42.57 -22.57 12.85
N GLU A 362 42.74 -22.33 14.15
CA GLU A 362 41.67 -22.10 15.11
C GLU A 362 42.07 -21.05 16.14
N GLY A 363 41.10 -20.31 16.66
CA GLY A 363 41.29 -19.29 17.68
C GLY A 363 41.59 -17.89 17.14
N ASP A 364 41.73 -16.93 18.05
CA ASP A 364 42.07 -15.54 17.79
C ASP A 364 43.12 -15.05 18.79
N ARG A 365 44.13 -14.33 18.26
CA ARG A 365 45.16 -13.67 19.05
C ARG A 365 44.71 -12.32 19.60
N THR A 366 43.46 -11.95 19.35
CA THR A 366 42.86 -10.67 19.70
C THR A 366 41.59 -10.89 20.50
N ALA A 367 41.38 -10.11 21.55
CA ALA A 367 40.13 -10.08 22.29
C ALA A 367 39.68 -8.65 22.57
N GLU A 368 38.39 -8.39 22.42
CA GLU A 368 37.79 -7.07 22.70
C GLU A 368 36.79 -7.15 23.86
N VAL A 369 36.79 -6.09 24.68
CA VAL A 369 35.85 -5.90 25.79
C VAL A 369 35.37 -4.47 25.80
N VAL A 370 34.06 -4.27 25.95
CA VAL A 370 33.48 -2.94 26.15
C VAL A 370 32.98 -2.82 27.58
N LEU A 371 33.58 -1.89 28.33
CA LEU A 371 33.08 -1.47 29.64
C LEU A 371 32.18 -0.26 29.45
N SER A 372 30.90 -0.40 29.78
CA SER A 372 29.91 0.68 29.63
C SER A 372 29.74 1.47 30.92
N ALA A 373 29.39 2.75 30.78
CA ALA A 373 29.05 3.65 31.89
C ALA A 373 30.15 3.79 32.96
N VAL A 374 31.42 3.80 32.57
CA VAL A 374 32.53 4.05 33.49
C VAL A 374 32.52 5.52 33.90
N PRO A 375 32.38 5.84 35.21
CA PRO A 375 32.30 7.21 35.69
C PRO A 375 33.59 8.00 35.45
N SER A 376 33.48 9.33 35.51
CA SER A 376 34.65 10.20 35.43
C SER A 376 35.65 9.93 36.55
N GLY A 377 36.93 10.00 36.22
CA GLY A 377 37.99 9.76 37.20
C GLY A 377 39.31 9.42 36.53
N ARG A 378 40.32 9.22 37.37
CA ARG A 378 41.63 8.72 36.97
C ARG A 378 41.71 7.23 37.24
N TYR A 379 42.15 6.47 36.25
CA TYR A 379 42.12 5.02 36.26
C TYR A 379 43.45 4.42 35.81
N HIS A 380 43.73 3.21 36.27
CA HIS A 380 44.75 2.31 35.69
C HIS A 380 44.19 0.88 35.63
N PHE A 381 44.79 0.04 34.78
CA PHE A 381 44.51 -1.39 34.74
C PHE A 381 45.53 -2.17 35.56
N ASN A 382 45.04 -3.14 36.31
CA ASN A 382 45.82 -4.26 36.82
C ASN A 382 45.53 -5.49 35.95
N PHE A 383 46.57 -6.10 35.39
CA PHE A 383 46.48 -7.29 34.57
C PHE A 383 47.11 -8.47 35.32
N TYR A 384 46.43 -9.60 35.29
CA TYR A 384 46.82 -10.87 35.90
C TYR A 384 46.86 -11.93 34.79
N PRO A 385 47.95 -11.98 34.01
CA PRO A 385 48.07 -12.96 32.94
C PRO A 385 48.38 -14.36 33.50
N THR A 386 47.79 -15.35 32.84
CA THR A 386 48.06 -16.77 32.99
C THR A 386 48.41 -17.32 31.62
N VAL A 387 49.64 -17.80 31.46
CA VAL A 387 50.14 -18.33 30.18
C VAL A 387 50.24 -19.85 30.22
N ASP A 388 49.99 -20.50 29.10
CA ASP A 388 50.17 -21.94 28.94
C ASP A 388 51.63 -22.37 29.14
N LYS A 389 51.85 -23.63 29.51
CA LYS A 389 53.20 -24.16 29.72
C LYS A 389 53.94 -24.28 28.39
N GLY A 390 55.21 -23.86 28.37
CA GLY A 390 56.04 -23.90 27.16
C GLY A 390 55.85 -22.72 26.23
N THR A 391 54.99 -21.75 26.57
CA THR A 391 54.79 -20.50 25.79
C THR A 391 56.06 -19.65 25.73
N GLY A 392 56.94 -19.72 26.74
CA GLY A 392 58.15 -18.91 26.80
C GLY A 392 57.85 -17.43 27.12
N ILE A 393 58.37 -16.50 26.31
CA ILE A 393 58.09 -15.06 26.42
C ILE A 393 57.05 -14.70 25.35
N ALA A 394 55.89 -14.22 25.78
CA ALA A 394 54.84 -13.71 24.90
C ALA A 394 54.81 -12.17 24.95
N HIS A 395 54.71 -11.53 23.79
CA HIS A 395 54.39 -10.10 23.73
C HIS A 395 52.90 -9.91 23.93
N PHE A 396 52.55 -8.90 24.71
CA PHE A 396 51.18 -8.56 25.01
C PHE A 396 50.97 -7.07 24.77
N THR A 397 50.03 -6.76 23.89
CA THR A 397 49.59 -5.39 23.60
C THR A 397 48.21 -5.19 24.21
N TRP A 398 48.02 -4.08 24.92
CA TRP A 398 46.66 -3.59 25.17
C TRP A 398 46.51 -2.19 24.62
N ARG A 399 45.29 -1.93 24.18
CA ARG A 399 44.82 -0.63 23.73
C ARG A 399 43.51 -0.31 24.40
N THR A 400 43.36 0.91 24.88
CA THR A 400 42.11 1.39 25.47
C THR A 400 41.65 2.63 24.75
N GLU A 401 40.45 2.55 24.17
CA GLU A 401 39.77 3.67 23.54
C GLU A 401 38.67 4.19 24.49
N VAL A 402 38.82 5.43 24.96
CA VAL A 402 37.80 6.14 25.73
C VAL A 402 36.79 6.78 24.79
N ASN A 403 35.50 6.73 25.14
CA ASN A 403 34.38 7.21 24.33
C ASN A 403 34.18 6.42 23.03
N THR A 404 34.38 5.10 23.11
CA THR A 404 34.15 4.22 21.97
C THR A 404 32.70 4.27 21.48
N VAL A 405 32.49 4.10 20.18
CA VAL A 405 31.17 4.20 19.56
C VAL A 405 30.46 2.84 19.61
N LEU A 406 29.30 2.82 20.25
CA LEU A 406 28.43 1.66 20.31
C LEU A 406 27.61 1.53 19.03
N TRP A 407 28.22 0.98 17.98
CA TRP A 407 27.59 0.83 16.65
C TRP A 407 26.32 -0.01 16.67
N SER A 408 26.19 -0.97 17.60
CA SER A 408 25.00 -1.81 17.73
C SER A 408 23.72 -0.99 17.92
N ASN A 409 23.74 0.01 18.81
CA ASN A 409 22.58 0.87 19.07
C ASN A 409 22.21 1.69 17.82
N PHE A 410 23.21 2.21 17.11
CA PHE A 410 22.99 2.96 15.88
C PHE A 410 22.31 2.09 14.81
N TRP A 411 22.85 0.90 14.54
CA TRP A 411 22.28 -0.02 13.55
C TRP A 411 20.89 -0.52 13.96
N LEU A 412 20.66 -0.76 15.25
CA LEU A 412 19.33 -1.13 15.76
C LEU A 412 18.30 -0.02 15.52
N VAL A 413 18.61 1.22 15.90
CA VAL A 413 17.70 2.36 15.69
C VAL A 413 17.46 2.60 14.20
N LEU A 414 18.52 2.56 13.39
CA LEU A 414 18.41 2.72 11.94
C LEU A 414 17.54 1.62 11.31
N GLY A 415 17.73 0.37 11.73
CA GLY A 415 16.91 -0.76 11.28
C GLY A 415 15.44 -0.62 11.68
N LEU A 416 15.15 -0.24 12.93
CA LEU A 416 13.79 0.01 13.39
C LEU A 416 13.11 1.16 12.64
N LEU A 417 13.83 2.24 12.37
CA LEU A 417 13.32 3.35 11.56
C LEU A 417 13.09 2.94 10.11
N GLY A 418 13.98 2.13 9.54
CA GLY A 418 13.86 1.61 8.17
C GLY A 418 12.69 0.62 7.99
N LEU A 419 12.25 -0.05 9.06
CA LEU A 419 11.11 -0.97 9.02
C LEU A 419 9.80 -0.26 8.65
N VAL A 420 9.60 0.99 9.09
CA VAL A 420 8.37 1.76 8.81
C VAL A 420 8.15 2.00 7.32
N PRO A 421 9.07 2.66 6.56
CA PRO A 421 8.89 2.87 5.14
C PRO A 421 8.93 1.56 4.35
N ALA A 422 9.66 0.53 4.82
CA ALA A 422 9.66 -0.78 4.19
C ALA A 422 8.27 -1.44 4.25
N VAL A 423 7.63 -1.46 5.43
CA VAL A 423 6.29 -2.03 5.63
C VAL A 423 5.24 -1.21 4.87
N VAL A 424 5.28 0.12 4.97
CA VAL A 424 4.34 1.00 4.28
C VAL A 424 4.48 0.87 2.76
N GLY A 425 5.70 0.89 2.24
CA GLY A 425 5.99 0.70 0.82
C GLY A 425 5.56 -0.68 0.32
N TRP A 426 5.80 -1.74 1.09
CA TRP A 426 5.35 -3.09 0.76
C TRP A 426 3.81 -3.18 0.72
N ARG A 427 3.11 -2.65 1.73
CA ARG A 427 1.64 -2.61 1.76
C ARG A 427 1.07 -1.83 0.59
N HIS A 428 1.65 -0.67 0.29
CA HIS A 428 1.21 0.15 -0.84
C HIS A 428 1.44 -0.59 -2.17
N ARG A 429 2.63 -1.17 -2.38
CA ARG A 429 2.93 -1.93 -3.60
C ARG A 429 2.01 -3.13 -3.80
N ASN A 430 1.70 -3.88 -2.72
CA ASN A 430 0.77 -5.01 -2.82
C ASN A 430 -0.65 -4.55 -3.16
N PHE A 431 -1.13 -3.49 -2.49
CA PHE A 431 -2.43 -2.89 -2.79
C PHE A 431 -2.52 -2.43 -4.24
N GLU A 432 -1.48 -1.76 -4.74
CA GLU A 432 -1.40 -1.36 -6.14
C GLU A 432 -1.41 -2.58 -7.06
N ARG A 433 -0.60 -3.60 -6.79
CA ARG A 433 -0.59 -4.83 -7.61
C ARG A 433 -1.98 -5.48 -7.69
N GLU A 434 -2.68 -5.61 -6.57
CA GLU A 434 -4.04 -6.14 -6.51
C GLU A 434 -5.03 -5.27 -7.30
N ARG A 435 -4.92 -3.93 -7.22
CA ARG A 435 -5.78 -3.02 -8.01
C ARG A 435 -5.61 -3.16 -9.52
N TRP A 436 -4.42 -3.57 -9.95
CA TRP A 436 -4.07 -3.74 -11.35
C TRP A 436 -4.25 -5.19 -11.83
N GLU A 437 -4.65 -6.14 -10.98
CA GLU A 437 -4.77 -7.56 -11.34
C GLU A 437 -5.80 -7.83 -12.46
N GLY A 438 -6.90 -7.07 -12.50
CA GLY A 438 -7.92 -7.15 -13.56
C GLY A 438 -7.62 -6.31 -14.81
N SER A 439 -6.44 -5.67 -14.88
CA SER A 439 -6.09 -4.75 -15.96
C SER A 439 -5.36 -5.44 -17.11
N ASN A 440 -5.79 -5.23 -18.35
CA ASN A 440 -4.98 -5.60 -19.53
C ASN A 440 -3.85 -4.60 -19.84
N PHE A 441 -3.54 -3.69 -18.91
CA PHE A 441 -2.46 -2.71 -18.96
C PHE A 441 -1.69 -2.62 -17.64
N SER A 442 -1.73 -3.68 -16.81
CA SER A 442 -1.00 -3.77 -15.54
C SER A 442 0.49 -3.41 -15.72
N PRO A 443 1.03 -2.45 -14.94
CA PRO A 443 2.47 -2.18 -14.93
C PRO A 443 3.25 -3.21 -14.08
N TYR A 444 2.55 -4.17 -13.45
CA TYR A 444 3.13 -5.19 -12.57
C TYR A 444 3.27 -6.56 -13.25
N ASP A 445 2.70 -6.72 -14.44
CA ASP A 445 2.80 -7.94 -15.24
C ASP A 445 4.12 -7.85 -16.03
N SER A 446 5.16 -8.52 -15.52
CA SER A 446 6.46 -8.69 -16.16
C SER A 446 6.53 -9.95 -17.00
#